data_AF-A0AAN5VRX4-F1
#
_entry.id   AF-A0AAN5VRX4-F1
#
_cell.length_a   1.000
_cell.length_b   1.000
_cell.length_c   1.000
_cell.angle_alpha   90.00
_cell.angle_beta   90.00
_cell.angle_gamma   90.00
#
_symmetry.space_group_name_H-M   'P 1'
#
loop_
_entity.id
_entity.type
_entity.pdbx_description
1 polymer ?
#
loop_
_entity_poly.entity_id
_entity_poly.type
_entity_poly.pdbx_seq_one_letter_code
_entity_poly.pdbx_strand_id
1 'polypeptide(L)'
;DLDCIKRYPWELEFADKQTYEMCVEAVRRDGMLLEHVKFDELNLTKEQLYNLCLIAVKQDGLSLKFIKEQTKEICLEAVKQDGFALKFVKEQTEEI
;
A
#
# COMPACT_ATOMS: atom_id res chain seq x y z
N ASP A 1 10.98 -4.29 15.16
CA ASP A 1 10.30 -5.35 15.92
C ASP A 1 8.83 -5.35 15.51
N LEU A 2 8.29 -6.49 15.06
CA LEU A 2 6.89 -6.60 14.63
C LEU A 2 5.91 -6.25 15.76
N ASP A 3 6.24 -6.55 17.01
CA ASP A 3 5.37 -6.22 18.14
C ASP A 3 5.32 -4.70 18.39
N CYS A 4 6.38 -3.98 18.04
CA CYS A 4 6.36 -2.52 18.01
C CYS A 4 5.38 -2.00 16.95
N ILE A 5 5.46 -2.49 15.71
CA ILE A 5 4.57 -2.09 14.61
C ILE A 5 3.09 -2.34 14.93
N LYS A 6 2.77 -3.49 15.55
CA LYS A 6 1.40 -3.78 16.00
C LYS A 6 0.85 -2.72 16.94
N ARG A 7 1.71 -2.14 17.79
CA ARG A 7 1.32 -1.07 18.73
C ARG A 7 1.28 0.28 18.03
N TYR A 8 2.32 0.57 17.25
CA TYR A 8 2.63 1.85 16.64
C TYR A 8 3.01 1.67 15.16
N PRO A 9 2.03 1.69 14.24
CA PRO A 9 2.27 1.42 12.82
C PRO A 9 3.29 2.35 12.16
N TRP A 10 3.29 3.63 12.56
CA TRP A 10 4.20 4.66 12.03
C TRP A 10 5.68 4.36 12.27
N GLU A 11 6.01 3.50 13.23
CA GLU A 11 7.39 3.07 13.48
C GLU A 11 8.00 2.30 12.29
N LEU A 12 7.20 1.93 11.29
CA LEU A 12 7.68 1.37 10.03
C LEU A 12 8.66 2.32 9.31
N GLU A 13 8.43 3.64 9.41
CA GLU A 13 9.29 4.68 8.81
C GLU A 13 10.72 4.60 9.34
N PHE A 14 10.88 4.37 10.64
CA PHE A 14 12.17 4.35 11.32
C PHE A 14 12.81 2.96 11.36
N ALA A 15 12.17 1.95 10.78
CA ALA A 15 12.68 0.59 10.80
C ALA A 15 13.94 0.46 9.91
N ASP A 16 15.08 0.14 10.53
CA ASP A 16 16.34 -0.14 9.83
C ASP A 16 16.19 -1.31 8.84
N LYS A 17 15.40 -2.33 9.21
CA LYS A 17 15.05 -3.47 8.36
C LYS A 17 13.55 -3.72 8.43
N GLN A 18 12.93 -3.87 7.26
CA GLN A 18 11.52 -4.18 7.13
C GLN A 18 11.33 -5.65 6.74
N THR A 19 10.22 -6.25 7.18
CA THR A 19 9.73 -7.54 6.66
C THR A 19 8.39 -7.34 6.00
N TYR A 20 7.96 -8.32 5.20
CA TYR A 20 6.65 -8.31 4.58
C TYR A 20 5.53 -8.20 5.62
N GLU A 21 5.62 -8.95 6.72
CA GLU A 21 4.63 -8.95 7.80
C GLU A 21 4.55 -7.58 8.50
N MET A 22 5.69 -6.91 8.70
CA MET A 22 5.71 -5.56 9.25
C MET A 22 4.99 -4.57 8.32
N CYS A 23 5.27 -4.63 7.03
CA CYS A 23 4.63 -3.75 6.04
C CYS A 23 3.12 -4.01 5.97
N VAL A 24 2.71 -5.28 5.94
CA VAL A 24 1.29 -5.67 5.92
C VAL A 24 0.57 -5.19 7.17
N GLU A 25 1.15 -5.37 8.35
CA GLU A 25 0.54 -4.94 9.61
C GLU A 25 0.41 -3.41 9.68
N ALA A 26 1.45 -2.69 9.27
CA ALA A 26 1.45 -1.24 9.22
C ALA A 26 0.39 -0.70 8.26
N VAL A 27 0.45 -1.14 7.00
CA VAL A 27 -0.45 -0.71 5.92
C VAL A 27 -1.92 -1.08 6.19
N ARG A 28 -2.16 -2.21 6.85
CA ARG A 28 -3.52 -2.59 7.28
C ARG A 28 -4.12 -1.60 8.28
N ARG A 29 -3.29 -0.95 9.11
CA ARG A 29 -3.74 0.03 10.09
C ARG A 29 -3.77 1.45 9.52
N ASP A 30 -2.82 1.76 8.63
CA ASP A 30 -2.72 3.03 7.92
C ASP A 30 -2.12 2.82 6.52
N GLY A 31 -2.97 2.92 5.49
CA GLY A 31 -2.62 2.69 4.10
C GLY A 31 -1.63 3.71 3.54
N MET A 32 -1.54 4.90 4.15
CA MET A 32 -0.53 5.90 3.77
C MET A 32 0.89 5.44 4.07
N LEU A 33 1.08 4.52 5.03
CA LEU A 33 2.39 3.98 5.35
C LEU A 33 3.03 3.19 4.21
N LEU A 34 2.28 2.92 3.13
CA LEU A 34 2.85 2.43 1.88
C LEU A 34 3.97 3.35 1.34
N GLU A 35 3.92 4.65 1.62
CA GLU A 35 4.98 5.62 1.29
C GLU A 35 6.33 5.25 1.88
N HIS A 36 6.34 4.66 3.08
CA HIS A 36 7.54 4.35 3.85
C HIS A 36 8.04 2.92 3.64
N VAL A 37 7.40 2.15 2.75
CA VAL A 37 7.84 0.79 2.42
C VAL A 37 9.09 0.86 1.53
N LYS A 38 10.17 0.26 2.00
CA LYS A 38 11.46 0.16 1.30
C LYS A 38 11.44 -1.01 0.32
N PHE A 39 10.68 -0.86 -0.76
CA PHE A 39 10.47 -1.92 -1.76
C PHE A 39 11.78 -2.49 -2.34
N ASP A 40 12.82 -1.66 -2.49
CA ASP A 40 14.11 -2.10 -3.04
C ASP A 40 14.91 -3.00 -2.09
N GLU A 41 14.63 -2.93 -0.79
CA GLU A 41 15.25 -3.79 0.24
C GLU A 41 14.44 -5.06 0.51
N LEU A 42 13.15 -5.06 0.14
CA LEU A 42 12.23 -6.17 0.32
C LEU A 42 12.24 -7.08 -0.90
N ASN A 43 12.62 -8.34 -0.71
CA ASN A 43 12.58 -9.34 -1.78
C ASN A 43 11.18 -9.96 -1.91
N LEU A 44 10.19 -9.16 -2.33
CA LEU A 44 8.79 -9.58 -2.46
C LEU A 44 8.53 -10.35 -3.75
N THR A 45 7.69 -11.37 -3.68
CA THR A 45 7.07 -11.94 -4.88
C THR A 45 6.08 -10.96 -5.49
N LYS A 46 5.73 -11.15 -6.77
CA LYS A 46 4.67 -10.37 -7.44
C LYS A 46 3.34 -10.46 -6.68
N GLU A 47 3.02 -11.63 -6.13
CA GLU A 47 1.80 -11.87 -5.35
C GLU A 47 1.81 -11.10 -4.02
N GLN A 48 2.95 -11.08 -3.32
CA GLN A 48 3.10 -10.30 -2.08
C GLN A 48 3.01 -8.80 -2.33
N LEU A 49 3.68 -8.30 -3.37
CA LEU A 49 3.59 -6.89 -3.77
C LEU A 49 2.14 -6.53 -4.11
N TYR A 50 1.48 -7.35 -4.91
CA TYR A 50 0.08 -7.18 -5.27
C TYR A 50 -0.83 -7.10 -4.03
N ASN A 51 -0.70 -8.06 -3.13
CA ASN A 51 -1.50 -8.10 -1.90
C ASN A 51 -1.23 -6.90 -1.00
N LEU A 52 0.03 -6.48 -0.83
CA LEU A 52 0.38 -5.31 -0.02
C LEU A 52 -0.28 -4.03 -0.57
N CYS A 53 -0.17 -3.80 -1.88
CA CYS A 53 -0.81 -2.70 -2.58
C CYS A 53 -2.34 -2.74 -2.44
N LEU A 54 -2.95 -3.93 -2.59
CA LEU A 54 -4.39 -4.11 -2.46
C LEU A 54 -4.88 -3.82 -1.03
N ILE A 55 -4.12 -4.22 -0.02
CA ILE A 55 -4.42 -3.89 1.38
C ILE A 55 -4.37 -2.38 1.61
N ALA A 56 -3.36 -1.70 1.05
CA ALA A 56 -3.21 -0.25 1.19
C ALA A 56 -4.42 0.51 0.64
N VAL A 57 -4.82 0.23 -0.61
CA VAL A 57 -5.93 0.95 -1.26
C VAL A 57 -7.29 0.61 -0.68
N LYS A 58 -7.45 -0.60 -0.12
CA LYS A 58 -8.67 -0.96 0.64
C LYS A 58 -8.78 -0.21 1.95
N GLN A 59 -7.65 0.10 2.59
CA GLN A 59 -7.61 0.86 3.82
C GLN A 59 -7.79 2.37 3.54
N ASP A 60 -7.02 2.91 2.57
CA ASP A 60 -7.06 4.30 2.11
C ASP A 60 -6.80 4.35 0.60
N GLY A 61 -7.81 4.70 -0.18
CA GLY A 61 -7.77 4.73 -1.65
C GLY A 61 -6.77 5.75 -2.17
N LEU A 62 -6.49 6.82 -1.42
CA LEU A 62 -5.49 7.82 -1.82
C LEU A 62 -4.06 7.24 -1.79
N SER A 63 -3.82 6.11 -1.12
CA SER A 63 -2.53 5.42 -1.12
C SER A 63 -2.11 4.96 -2.52
N LEU A 64 -3.05 4.91 -3.47
CA LEU A 64 -2.79 4.65 -4.89
C LEU A 64 -1.67 5.53 -5.48
N LYS A 65 -1.50 6.77 -4.96
CA LYS A 65 -0.44 7.68 -5.39
C LYS A 65 0.98 7.15 -5.18
N PHE A 66 1.17 6.21 -4.25
CA PHE A 66 2.46 5.59 -3.95
C PHE A 66 2.70 4.29 -4.74
N ILE A 67 1.68 3.77 -5.43
CA ILE A 67 1.77 2.51 -6.18
C ILE A 67 2.35 2.78 -7.57
N LYS A 68 3.53 2.21 -7.84
CA LYS A 68 4.17 2.30 -9.16
C LYS A 68 3.45 1.42 -10.19
N GLU A 69 3.24 0.15 -9.87
CA GLU A 69 2.59 -0.82 -10.75
C GLU A 69 1.11 -0.96 -10.39
N GLN A 70 0.27 -0.20 -11.08
CA GLN A 70 -1.18 -0.19 -10.84
C GLN A 70 -1.87 -1.21 -11.75
N THR A 71 -2.59 -2.17 -11.16
CA THR A 71 -3.51 -3.02 -11.93
C THR A 71 -4.89 -2.38 -11.96
N LYS A 72 -5.71 -2.75 -12.95
CA LYS A 72 -7.12 -2.31 -13.01
C LYS A 72 -7.87 -2.60 -11.71
N GLU A 73 -7.65 -3.76 -11.09
CA GLU A 73 -8.28 -4.11 -9.82
C GLU A 73 -7.86 -3.18 -8.68
N ILE A 74 -6.56 -2.87 -8.56
CA ILE A 74 -6.04 -1.93 -7.56
C ILE A 74 -6.65 -0.53 -7.76
N CYS A 75 -6.71 -0.04 -9.00
CA CYS A 75 -7.30 1.27 -9.32
C CYS A 75 -8.79 1.31 -8.97
N LEU A 76 -9.55 0.30 -9.39
CA LEU A 76 -10.99 0.24 -9.10
C LEU A 76 -11.27 0.18 -7.61
N GLU A 77 -10.50 -0.62 -6.87
CA GLU A 77 -10.68 -0.72 -5.42
C GLU A 77 -10.31 0.60 -4.72
N ALA A 78 -9.26 1.29 -5.17
CA ALA A 78 -8.90 2.62 -4.67
C ALA A 78 -10.00 3.66 -4.92
N VAL A 79 -10.51 3.76 -6.15
CA VAL A 79 -11.57 4.72 -6.52
C VAL A 79 -12.89 4.39 -5.82
N LYS A 80 -13.19 3.11 -5.63
CA LYS A 80 -14.35 2.66 -4.88
C LYS A 80 -14.24 3.01 -3.39
N GLN A 81 -13.04 2.94 -2.83
CA GLN A 81 -12.78 3.31 -1.43
C GLN A 81 -12.86 4.84 -1.26
N ASP A 82 -12.20 5.60 -2.13
CA ASP A 82 -12.25 7.06 -2.20
C ASP A 82 -12.24 7.52 -3.66
N GLY A 83 -13.33 8.14 -4.10
CA GLY A 83 -13.46 8.66 -5.47
C GLY A 83 -12.40 9.70 -5.84
N PHE A 84 -11.79 10.38 -4.86
CA PHE A 84 -10.66 11.29 -5.12
C PHE A 84 -9.39 10.55 -5.54
N ALA A 85 -9.28 9.24 -5.32
CA ALA A 85 -8.18 8.42 -5.80
C ALA A 85 -8.10 8.37 -7.34
N LEU A 86 -9.19 8.68 -8.04
CA LEU A 86 -9.24 8.72 -9.52
C LEU A 86 -8.13 9.62 -10.10
N LYS A 87 -7.78 10.71 -9.39
CA LYS A 87 -6.70 11.63 -9.82
C LYS A 87 -5.31 10.99 -9.81
N PHE A 88 -5.14 9.83 -9.16
CA PHE A 88 -3.89 9.09 -9.04
C PHE A 88 -3.82 7.85 -9.94
N VAL A 89 -4.91 7.53 -10.66
CA VAL A 89 -4.94 6.46 -11.66
C VAL A 89 -4.07 6.88 -12.85
N LYS A 90 -3.04 6.09 -13.18
CA LYS A 90 -2.12 6.40 -14.28
C LYS A 90 -2.73 6.19 -15.66
N GLU A 91 -3.54 5.14 -15.80
CA GLU A 91 -4.23 4.78 -17.03
C GLU A 91 -5.74 4.78 -16.78
N GLN A 92 -6.40 5.88 -17.13
CA GLN A 92 -7.85 6.01 -16.99
C GLN A 92 -8.55 5.41 -18.22
N THR A 93 -9.57 4.60 -17.96
CA THR A 93 -10.46 4.05 -18.99
C THR A 93 -11.91 4.37 -18.62
N GLU A 94 -12.86 4.20 -19.54
CA GLU A 94 -14.29 4.40 -19.24
C GLU A 94 -14.82 3.50 -18.11
N GLU A 95 -14.07 2.46 -17.75
CA GLU A 95 -14.44 1.49 -16.72
C GLU A 95 -14.03 1.92 -15.31
N ILE A 96 -13.18 2.96 -15.16
CA ILE A 96 -12.66 3.49 -13.89
C ILE A 96 -13.23 4.88 -13.63
#